data_AF-A0A1H1T360-F1
#
_entry.id   AF-A0A1H1T360-F1
#
_cell.length_a   1.000
_cell.length_b   1.000
_cell.length_c   1.000
_cell.angle_alpha   90.00
_cell.angle_beta   90.00
_cell.angle_gamma   90.00
#
_symmetry.space_group_name_H-M   'P 1'
#
loop_
_entity.id
_entity.type
_entity.pdbx_description
1 polymer ?
#
loop_
_entity_poly.entity_id
_entity_poly.type
_entity_poly.pdbx_seq_one_letter_code
_entity_poly.pdbx_strand_id
1 'polypeptide(L)'
;MDLLLGAVVIGVIVIIALIAFFVIMRSIKIASPSEALIITGRNVSSSGGTGRIIIGGRSVVYPIVQKAFILSLSSRQIAVAIDGISMNGIALRLHGVAQVKVGGTEEDVRKAAQRFLDQQDQIEPYSTEILSGTLRAVVGTLTVEQIIQDRASFAAQVQEESAHSMNNQGLVIDTFQISAVEDEGSYLKDWGRPQAAEVAKNAAIAEANASRASSVEEAQQNESTQKQQALTDQAIAEQQQQLALRRAALKEEADQRQATADNAGPLANAAEKQKLLERDRVVAKEAAELRAEQLDAEVRRPADAERYRQQADADARAYDVEAQGRAEAAAELHRRSKDAEAIRLEGEAQADSIRARGEAEAEALQAQAEAYKKFNDAAVLSKVLEALPNIAGELVAPYANIKDLSIVSTDGESKLANSVSNNLAQVLEVVRGTTGIDLGDLVGKAQTQGGSKGFGRSGNFAETGDGSTTVDDSGGFAGTNSGDDDADHGGQVVEGQVSEGRGSKGHGSIGNFDPKDYLDENGELDLTHIGDDVKKATGIDVQSYIAEALRRRDGRDGDSDGSGSDGTEEK
;
A
#
# COMPACT_ATOMS: atom_id res chain seq x y z
N MET A 1 121.28 -64.15 -11.92
CA MET A 1 121.21 -62.88 -11.15
C MET A 1 120.50 -61.80 -11.96
N ASP A 2 120.72 -61.72 -13.28
CA ASP A 2 120.13 -60.69 -14.14
C ASP A 2 118.59 -60.75 -14.28
N LEU A 3 118.01 -61.96 -14.29
CA LEU A 3 116.55 -62.15 -14.33
C LEU A 3 115.84 -61.69 -13.03
N LEU A 4 116.50 -61.84 -11.88
CA LEU A 4 115.99 -61.35 -10.59
C LEU A 4 116.11 -59.83 -10.50
N LEU A 5 117.20 -59.24 -11.00
CA LEU A 5 117.34 -57.78 -11.07
C LEU A 5 116.28 -57.15 -12.00
N GLY A 6 116.03 -57.76 -13.17
CA GLY A 6 115.00 -57.30 -14.10
C GLY A 6 113.59 -57.34 -13.51
N ALA A 7 113.26 -58.42 -12.79
CA ALA A 7 111.97 -58.55 -12.09
C ALA A 7 111.79 -57.49 -10.99
N VAL A 8 112.86 -57.16 -10.24
CA VAL A 8 112.83 -56.12 -9.21
C VAL A 8 112.65 -54.73 -9.82
N VAL A 9 113.34 -54.40 -10.90
CA VAL A 9 113.20 -53.10 -11.59
C VAL A 9 111.79 -52.93 -12.16
N ILE A 10 111.24 -53.96 -12.80
CA ILE A 10 109.85 -53.94 -13.30
C ILE A 10 108.87 -53.79 -12.13
N GLY A 11 109.09 -54.51 -11.01
CA GLY A 11 108.26 -54.37 -9.81
C GLY A 11 108.25 -52.96 -9.23
N VAL A 12 109.41 -52.29 -9.16
CA VAL A 12 109.51 -50.90 -8.68
C VAL A 12 108.81 -49.93 -9.63
N ILE A 13 108.96 -50.10 -10.94
CA ILE A 13 108.28 -49.26 -11.94
C ILE A 13 106.76 -49.41 -11.83
N VAL A 14 106.26 -50.64 -11.66
CA VAL A 14 104.82 -50.91 -11.48
C VAL A 14 104.30 -50.27 -10.19
N ILE A 15 105.06 -50.34 -9.09
CA ILE A 15 104.69 -49.69 -7.82
C ILE A 15 104.63 -48.16 -7.97
N ILE A 16 105.62 -47.56 -8.63
CA ILE A 16 105.63 -46.11 -8.89
C ILE A 16 104.45 -45.72 -9.79
N ALA A 17 104.13 -46.53 -10.81
CA ALA A 17 102.98 -46.29 -11.68
C ALA A 17 101.66 -46.41 -10.91
N LEU A 18 101.51 -47.38 -10.01
CA LEU A 18 100.33 -47.53 -9.16
C LEU A 18 100.18 -46.39 -8.16
N ILE A 19 101.28 -45.93 -7.55
CA ILE A 19 101.29 -44.76 -6.66
C ILE A 19 100.92 -43.50 -7.44
N ALA A 20 101.52 -43.28 -8.61
CA ALA A 20 101.20 -42.15 -9.48
C ALA A 20 99.73 -42.17 -9.92
N PHE A 21 99.22 -43.34 -10.33
CA PHE A 21 97.82 -43.54 -10.68
C PHE A 21 96.89 -43.22 -9.51
N PHE A 22 97.18 -43.72 -8.30
CA PHE A 22 96.40 -43.45 -7.10
C PHE A 22 96.41 -41.97 -6.72
N VAL A 23 97.57 -41.30 -6.84
CA VAL A 23 97.72 -39.86 -6.58
C VAL A 23 96.93 -39.03 -7.60
N ILE A 24 96.95 -39.39 -8.88
CA ILE A 24 96.17 -38.71 -9.93
C ILE A 24 94.67 -38.95 -9.74
N MET A 25 94.26 -40.16 -9.38
CA MET A 25 92.86 -40.47 -9.15
C MET A 25 92.32 -39.72 -7.92
N ARG A 26 93.14 -39.57 -6.88
CA ARG A 26 92.81 -38.80 -5.67
C ARG A 26 92.91 -37.29 -5.85
N SER A 27 93.65 -36.79 -6.86
CA SER A 27 93.82 -35.35 -7.09
C SER A 27 92.63 -34.72 -7.79
N ILE A 28 91.79 -35.50 -8.48
CA ILE A 28 90.62 -34.97 -9.18
C ILE A 28 89.48 -34.79 -8.18
N LYS A 29 89.11 -33.52 -7.93
CA LYS A 29 87.87 -33.18 -7.20
C LYS A 29 86.88 -32.52 -8.16
N ILE A 30 85.62 -32.90 -8.03
CA ILE A 30 84.51 -32.41 -8.85
C ILE A 30 83.53 -31.76 -7.88
N ALA A 31 83.21 -30.48 -8.11
CA ALA A 31 82.13 -29.80 -7.41
C ALA A 31 80.84 -29.90 -8.23
N SER A 32 79.73 -30.09 -7.55
CA SER A 32 78.40 -30.04 -8.14
C SER A 32 78.09 -28.61 -8.63
N PRO A 33 77.13 -28.40 -9.56
CA PRO A 33 76.76 -27.06 -10.02
C PRO A 33 76.33 -26.09 -8.90
N SER A 34 75.83 -26.62 -7.79
CA SER A 34 75.43 -25.89 -6.58
C SER A 34 76.53 -25.81 -5.51
N GLU A 35 77.78 -26.13 -5.85
CA GLU A 35 78.92 -26.13 -4.94
C GLU A 35 80.08 -25.33 -5.53
N ALA A 36 80.79 -24.62 -4.65
CA ALA A 36 82.06 -23.99 -4.99
C ALA A 36 83.23 -24.78 -4.39
N LEU A 37 84.23 -25.06 -5.22
CA LEU A 37 85.49 -25.66 -4.79
C LEU A 37 86.50 -24.55 -4.50
N ILE A 38 86.93 -24.46 -3.26
CA ILE A 38 87.93 -23.51 -2.80
C ILE A 38 89.23 -24.26 -2.57
N ILE A 39 90.25 -23.95 -3.37
CA ILE A 39 91.56 -24.61 -3.33
C ILE A 39 92.58 -23.65 -2.71
N THR A 40 93.17 -24.05 -1.59
CA THR A 40 94.18 -23.26 -0.86
C THR A 40 95.52 -24.01 -0.88
N GLY A 41 96.65 -23.30 -1.01
CA GLY A 41 97.97 -23.94 -1.03
C GLY A 41 99.06 -23.15 -1.76
N ARG A 42 100.26 -23.73 -1.81
CA ARG A 42 101.43 -23.11 -2.48
C ARG A 42 101.20 -23.08 -4.00
N ASN A 43 101.50 -21.94 -4.64
CA ASN A 43 101.26 -21.65 -6.07
C ASN A 43 99.78 -21.59 -6.50
N VAL A 44 98.85 -21.38 -5.58
CA VAL A 44 97.41 -21.24 -5.86
C VAL A 44 96.93 -19.80 -5.61
N SER A 45 97.82 -18.83 -5.78
CA SER A 45 97.51 -17.41 -5.58
C SER A 45 96.67 -16.88 -6.74
N SER A 46 95.38 -16.71 -6.51
CA SER A 46 94.61 -15.68 -7.20
C SER A 46 94.86 -14.32 -6.51
N SER A 47 94.55 -13.24 -7.21
CA SER A 47 94.71 -11.83 -6.79
C SER A 47 93.84 -11.46 -5.57
N GLY A 48 94.10 -12.05 -4.40
CA GLY A 48 93.30 -11.78 -3.19
C GLY A 48 93.50 -12.69 -1.98
N GLY A 49 94.57 -13.51 -1.92
CA GLY A 49 94.95 -14.26 -0.71
C GLY A 49 94.08 -15.48 -0.35
N THR A 50 92.88 -15.60 -0.91
CA THR A 50 91.90 -16.66 -0.60
C THR A 50 91.85 -17.71 -1.71
N GLY A 51 93.00 -18.32 -2.00
CA GLY A 51 93.09 -19.47 -2.90
C GLY A 51 92.49 -19.27 -4.30
N ARG A 52 92.28 -20.38 -5.01
CA ARG A 52 91.57 -20.43 -6.30
C ARG A 52 90.16 -20.94 -6.06
N ILE A 53 89.17 -20.19 -6.51
CA ILE A 53 87.75 -20.52 -6.40
C ILE A 53 87.27 -21.03 -7.77
N ILE A 54 86.60 -22.18 -7.80
CA ILE A 54 85.93 -22.70 -8.99
C ILE A 54 84.47 -22.98 -8.63
N ILE A 55 83.55 -22.36 -9.35
CA ILE A 55 82.10 -22.57 -9.20
C ILE A 55 81.67 -23.62 -10.21
N GLY A 56 81.04 -24.71 -9.78
CA GLY A 56 80.45 -25.71 -10.66
C GLY A 56 81.42 -26.27 -11.71
N GLY A 57 82.38 -27.10 -11.29
CA GLY A 57 83.36 -27.66 -12.22
C GLY A 57 84.35 -28.64 -11.60
N ARG A 58 85.22 -29.17 -12.46
CA ARG A 58 86.30 -30.09 -12.08
C ARG A 58 87.61 -29.34 -11.94
N SER A 59 88.36 -29.63 -10.89
CA SER A 59 89.73 -29.12 -10.71
C SER A 59 90.68 -30.19 -10.20
N VAL A 60 91.94 -30.08 -10.60
CA VAL A 60 93.01 -30.95 -10.14
C VAL A 60 93.67 -30.31 -8.92
N VAL A 61 93.53 -30.98 -7.78
CA VAL A 61 94.06 -30.57 -6.48
C VAL A 61 95.28 -31.42 -6.16
N TYR A 62 96.45 -30.80 -6.08
CA TYR A 62 97.69 -31.51 -5.75
C TYR A 62 97.71 -31.90 -4.27
N PRO A 63 97.60 -33.21 -3.92
CA PRO A 63 97.25 -33.65 -2.56
C PRO A 63 98.31 -33.36 -1.49
N ILE A 64 99.55 -33.02 -1.88
CA ILE A 64 100.67 -32.76 -0.95
C ILE A 64 100.79 -31.27 -0.59
N VAL A 65 100.43 -30.36 -1.51
CA VAL A 65 100.67 -28.91 -1.34
C VAL A 65 99.38 -28.07 -1.39
N GLN A 66 98.24 -28.71 -1.63
CA GLN A 66 96.93 -28.05 -1.74
C GLN A 66 95.88 -28.76 -0.90
N LYS A 67 95.02 -27.97 -0.25
CA LYS A 67 93.78 -28.41 0.39
C LYS A 67 92.61 -27.89 -0.43
N ALA A 68 91.54 -28.68 -0.48
CA ALA A 68 90.34 -28.31 -1.21
C ALA A 68 89.11 -28.51 -0.33
N PHE A 69 88.34 -27.44 -0.21
CA PHE A 69 87.13 -27.32 0.57
C PHE A 69 85.95 -27.10 -0.36
N ILE A 70 84.79 -27.62 0.02
CA ILE A 70 83.54 -27.44 -0.70
C ILE A 70 82.65 -26.50 0.09
N LEU A 71 82.10 -25.48 -0.57
CA LEU A 71 81.11 -24.57 -0.01
C LEU A 71 79.80 -24.75 -0.77
N SER A 72 78.72 -25.05 -0.06
CA SER A 72 77.40 -25.15 -0.70
C SER A 72 76.86 -23.76 -1.06
N LEU A 73 76.47 -23.59 -2.32
CA LEU A 73 75.81 -22.41 -2.87
C LEU A 73 74.28 -22.59 -2.92
N SER A 74 73.75 -23.69 -2.37
CA SER A 74 72.31 -23.94 -2.34
C SER A 74 71.57 -22.87 -1.53
N SER A 75 70.38 -22.50 -2.00
CA SER A 75 69.46 -21.66 -1.22
C SER A 75 69.02 -22.38 0.05
N ARG A 76 68.98 -21.64 1.15
CA ARG A 76 68.50 -22.09 2.47
C ARG A 76 67.33 -21.22 2.88
N GLN A 77 66.28 -21.86 3.37
CA GLN A 77 65.14 -21.18 3.95
C GLN A 77 65.40 -20.91 5.42
N ILE A 78 65.24 -19.66 5.83
CA ILE A 78 65.49 -19.21 7.20
C ILE A 78 64.20 -18.58 7.71
N ALA A 79 63.64 -19.18 8.75
CA ALA A 79 62.50 -18.61 9.46
C ALA A 79 63.01 -17.64 10.52
N VAL A 80 62.49 -16.42 10.50
CA VAL A 80 62.85 -15.37 11.44
C VAL A 80 61.59 -14.97 12.21
N ALA A 81 61.67 -14.98 13.54
CA ALA A 81 60.60 -14.53 14.41
C ALA A 81 61.16 -13.45 15.35
N ILE A 82 60.55 -12.27 15.35
CA ILE A 82 60.99 -11.18 16.22
C ILE A 82 59.80 -10.57 16.94
N ASP A 83 60.03 -10.22 18.21
CA ASP A 83 59.17 -9.31 18.96
C ASP A 83 59.72 -7.88 18.79
N GLY A 84 58.87 -6.96 18.36
CA GLY A 84 59.21 -5.59 18.00
C GLY A 84 58.10 -4.63 18.35
N ILE A 85 58.45 -3.35 18.51
CA ILE A 85 57.49 -2.29 18.83
C ILE A 85 57.37 -1.41 17.59
N SER A 86 56.15 -1.23 17.10
CA SER A 86 55.86 -0.34 15.96
C SER A 86 55.97 1.14 16.33
N MET A 87 55.90 2.02 15.33
CA MET A 87 55.94 3.48 15.52
C MET A 87 54.87 4.00 16.51
N ASN A 88 53.70 3.36 16.56
CA ASN A 88 52.61 3.70 17.46
C ASN A 88 52.71 3.04 18.86
N GLY A 89 53.82 2.37 19.17
CA GLY A 89 54.09 1.79 20.49
C GLY A 89 53.43 0.45 20.76
N ILE A 90 52.94 -0.24 19.73
CA ILE A 90 52.27 -1.55 19.87
C ILE A 90 53.29 -2.67 19.72
N ALA A 91 53.31 -3.59 20.68
CA ALA A 91 54.15 -4.78 20.62
C ALA A 91 53.57 -5.78 19.61
N LEU A 92 54.37 -6.10 18.59
CA LEU A 92 54.05 -7.04 17.53
C LEU A 92 55.05 -8.19 17.53
N ARG A 93 54.54 -9.40 17.29
CA ARG A 93 55.33 -10.57 16.94
C ARG A 93 55.24 -10.81 15.44
N LEU A 94 56.37 -10.69 14.78
CA LEU A 94 56.47 -10.76 13.32
C LEU A 94 57.21 -12.02 12.92
N HIS A 95 56.59 -12.75 12.00
CA HIS A 95 57.17 -13.95 11.39
C HIS A 95 57.52 -13.66 9.95
N GLY A 96 58.80 -13.81 9.61
CA GLY A 96 59.33 -13.68 8.27
C GLY A 96 59.96 -14.99 7.79
N VAL A 97 59.95 -15.20 6.49
CA VAL A 97 60.68 -16.27 5.82
C VAL A 97 61.61 -15.63 4.80
N ALA A 98 62.90 -15.88 4.96
CA ALA A 98 63.93 -15.44 4.03
C ALA A 98 64.49 -16.66 3.29
N GLN A 99 64.78 -16.49 2.01
CA GLN A 99 65.60 -17.42 1.25
C GLN A 99 66.97 -16.80 1.04
N VAL A 100 68.00 -17.42 1.59
CA VAL A 100 69.37 -16.91 1.60
C VAL A 100 70.29 -17.92 0.94
N LYS A 101 71.18 -17.43 0.08
CA LYS A 101 72.24 -18.23 -0.52
C LYS A 101 73.58 -17.50 -0.49
N VAL A 102 74.66 -18.22 -0.76
CA VAL A 102 75.95 -17.61 -1.06
C VAL A 102 75.89 -17.04 -2.48
N GLY A 103 76.41 -15.83 -2.67
CA GLY A 103 76.42 -15.18 -3.99
C GLY A 103 77.18 -16.02 -5.03
N GLY A 104 76.71 -15.98 -6.28
CA GLY A 104 77.27 -16.78 -7.38
C GLY A 104 78.52 -16.19 -8.02
N THR A 105 79.03 -15.06 -7.51
CA THR A 105 80.25 -14.42 -8.03
C THR A 105 81.49 -14.93 -7.30
N GLU A 106 82.67 -14.85 -7.93
CA GLU A 106 83.92 -15.26 -7.27
C GLU A 106 84.20 -14.43 -6.00
N GLU A 107 83.75 -13.18 -5.97
CA GLU A 107 83.94 -12.29 -4.82
C GLU A 107 83.05 -12.66 -3.63
N ASP A 108 81.78 -12.99 -3.87
CA ASP A 108 80.85 -13.36 -2.80
C ASP A 108 81.23 -14.70 -2.18
N VAL A 109 81.58 -15.68 -3.03
CA VAL A 109 82.11 -16.97 -2.58
C VAL A 109 83.37 -16.78 -1.75
N ARG A 110 84.23 -15.82 -2.10
CA ARG A 110 85.43 -15.49 -1.34
C ARG A 110 85.11 -14.94 0.05
N LYS A 111 84.21 -13.95 0.14
CA LYS A 111 83.76 -13.35 1.41
C LYS A 111 83.09 -14.39 2.32
N ALA A 112 82.24 -15.23 1.75
CA ALA A 112 81.56 -16.30 2.48
C ALA A 112 82.55 -17.39 2.94
N ALA A 113 83.50 -17.77 2.09
CA ALA A 113 84.53 -18.76 2.42
C ALA A 113 85.45 -18.32 3.57
N GLN A 114 85.70 -17.03 3.76
CA GLN A 114 86.54 -16.59 4.88
C GLN A 114 85.91 -16.87 6.25
N ARG A 115 84.58 -16.91 6.33
CA ARG A 115 83.84 -17.05 7.59
C ARG A 115 83.17 -18.41 7.76
N PHE A 116 82.58 -18.96 6.69
CA PHE A 116 81.67 -20.11 6.78
C PHE A 116 82.24 -21.40 6.20
N LEU A 117 83.53 -21.47 5.84
CA LEU A 117 84.11 -22.64 5.18
C LEU A 117 83.98 -23.93 6.00
N ASP A 118 84.37 -23.87 7.28
CA ASP A 118 84.32 -24.99 8.21
C ASP A 118 83.04 -25.00 9.06
N GLN A 119 82.23 -23.94 8.98
CA GLN A 119 81.05 -23.70 9.82
C GLN A 119 79.86 -23.27 8.97
N GLN A 120 79.48 -24.08 7.97
CA GLN A 120 78.36 -23.76 7.09
C GLN A 120 77.01 -23.73 7.83
N ASP A 121 76.88 -24.50 8.92
CA ASP A 121 75.71 -24.48 9.79
C ASP A 121 75.53 -23.13 10.52
N GLN A 122 76.58 -22.30 10.59
CA GLN A 122 76.51 -20.97 11.20
C GLN A 122 75.96 -19.89 10.25
N ILE A 123 75.72 -20.21 8.97
CA ILE A 123 75.09 -19.28 8.01
C ILE A 123 73.67 -18.95 8.45
N GLU A 124 72.91 -19.95 8.93
CA GLU A 124 71.53 -19.79 9.38
C GLU A 124 71.40 -18.86 10.60
N PRO A 125 72.08 -19.11 11.75
CA PRO A 125 71.97 -18.24 12.91
C PRO A 125 72.50 -16.83 12.62
N TYR A 126 73.56 -16.70 11.83
CA TYR A 126 74.10 -15.39 11.44
C TYR A 126 73.13 -14.59 10.57
N SER A 127 72.53 -15.23 9.57
CA SER A 127 71.53 -14.57 8.72
C SER A 127 70.27 -14.23 9.53
N THR A 128 69.86 -15.10 10.45
CA THR A 128 68.75 -14.84 11.38
C THR A 128 69.04 -13.63 12.24
N GLU A 129 70.25 -13.49 12.79
CA GLU A 129 70.65 -12.34 13.62
C GLU A 129 70.59 -11.02 12.85
N ILE A 130 71.14 -10.97 11.63
CA ILE A 130 71.09 -9.77 10.78
C ILE A 130 69.64 -9.44 10.43
N LEU A 131 68.89 -10.40 9.88
CA LEU A 131 67.50 -10.20 9.47
C LEU A 131 66.62 -9.81 10.66
N SER A 132 66.87 -10.35 11.85
CA SER A 132 66.14 -9.97 13.05
C SER A 132 66.44 -8.54 13.47
N GLY A 133 67.71 -8.12 13.35
CA GLY A 133 68.14 -6.76 13.65
C GLY A 133 67.51 -5.73 12.71
N THR A 134 67.56 -5.98 11.39
CA THR A 134 66.97 -5.10 10.39
C THR A 134 65.45 -5.10 10.45
N LEU A 135 64.82 -6.27 10.60
CA LEU A 135 63.37 -6.37 10.77
C LEU A 135 62.92 -5.55 11.99
N ARG A 136 63.61 -5.69 13.14
CA ARG A 136 63.30 -4.89 14.34
C ARG A 136 63.47 -3.38 14.10
N ALA A 137 64.47 -2.97 13.33
CA ALA A 137 64.70 -1.56 13.02
C ALA A 137 63.61 -0.97 12.11
N VAL A 138 63.24 -1.68 11.04
CA VAL A 138 62.22 -1.22 10.08
C VAL A 138 60.82 -1.24 10.70
N VAL A 139 60.53 -2.18 11.59
CA VAL A 139 59.24 -2.22 12.32
C VAL A 139 59.02 -0.97 13.15
N GLY A 140 60.09 -0.44 13.77
CA GLY A 140 60.01 0.78 14.57
C GLY A 140 59.69 2.05 13.78
N THR A 141 59.85 2.04 12.45
CA THR A 141 59.60 3.22 11.60
C THR A 141 58.21 3.25 10.98
N LEU A 142 57.47 2.14 11.01
CA LEU A 142 56.14 1.99 10.41
C LEU A 142 55.04 1.81 11.46
N THR A 143 53.81 2.20 11.13
CA THR A 143 52.64 1.89 11.96
C THR A 143 52.16 0.46 11.71
N VAL A 144 51.38 -0.11 12.65
CA VAL A 144 50.83 -1.47 12.51
C VAL A 144 49.96 -1.59 11.25
N GLU A 145 49.17 -0.56 10.95
CA GLU A 145 48.28 -0.52 9.79
C GLU A 145 49.08 -0.56 8.48
N GLN A 146 50.19 0.18 8.39
CA GLN A 146 51.06 0.17 7.21
C GLN A 146 51.70 -1.21 6.99
N ILE A 147 52.16 -1.86 8.06
CA ILE A 147 52.73 -3.20 8.00
C ILE A 147 51.70 -4.22 7.50
N ILE A 148 50.43 -4.11 7.92
CA ILE A 148 49.37 -5.03 7.51
C ILE A 148 48.87 -4.75 6.09
N GLN A 149 48.73 -3.47 5.72
CA GLN A 149 48.15 -3.05 4.45
C GLN A 149 49.12 -3.21 3.27
N ASP A 150 50.42 -2.93 3.47
CA ASP A 150 51.45 -3.05 2.43
C ASP A 150 52.66 -3.88 2.92
N ARG A 151 52.40 -5.19 3.07
CA ARG A 151 53.42 -6.16 3.46
C ARG A 151 54.55 -6.29 2.44
N ALA A 152 54.28 -6.00 1.17
CA ALA A 152 55.25 -6.14 0.10
C ALA A 152 56.30 -5.03 0.14
N SER A 153 55.88 -3.77 0.31
CA SER A 153 56.78 -2.64 0.46
C SER A 153 57.63 -2.76 1.73
N PHE A 154 57.03 -3.18 2.83
CA PHE A 154 57.76 -3.45 4.07
C PHE A 154 58.81 -4.57 3.89
N ALA A 155 58.44 -5.69 3.25
CA ALA A 155 59.38 -6.78 2.96
C ALA A 155 60.53 -6.32 2.06
N ALA A 156 60.26 -5.48 1.06
CA ALA A 156 61.28 -4.92 0.18
C ALA A 156 62.26 -4.00 0.92
N GLN A 157 61.78 -3.16 1.85
CA GLN A 157 62.62 -2.31 2.68
C GLN A 157 63.54 -3.13 3.59
N VAL A 158 63.01 -4.18 4.23
CA VAL A 158 63.82 -5.11 5.04
C VAL A 158 64.86 -5.83 4.18
N GLN A 159 64.49 -6.25 2.97
CA GLN A 159 65.41 -6.91 2.03
C GLN A 159 66.56 -5.98 1.62
N GLU A 160 66.27 -4.73 1.27
CA GLU A 160 67.28 -3.75 0.85
C GLU A 160 68.26 -3.40 1.98
N GLU A 161 67.76 -3.09 3.18
CA GLU A 161 68.59 -2.77 4.35
C GLU A 161 69.48 -3.96 4.75
N SER A 162 68.91 -5.17 4.70
CA SER A 162 69.65 -6.40 5.04
C SER A 162 70.65 -6.78 3.96
N ALA A 163 70.37 -6.49 2.68
CA ALA A 163 71.23 -6.83 1.56
C ALA A 163 72.63 -6.20 1.72
N HIS A 164 72.72 -4.95 2.20
CA HIS A 164 74.02 -4.30 2.41
C HIS A 164 74.89 -5.06 3.43
N SER A 165 74.32 -5.44 4.58
CA SER A 165 75.04 -6.16 5.64
C SER A 165 75.37 -7.61 5.25
N MET A 166 74.47 -8.28 4.53
CA MET A 166 74.66 -9.68 4.11
C MET A 166 75.64 -9.81 2.94
N ASN A 167 75.61 -8.89 1.97
CA ASN A 167 76.51 -8.89 0.83
C ASN A 167 77.98 -8.67 1.24
N ASN A 168 78.22 -7.90 2.30
CA ASN A 168 79.56 -7.76 2.89
C ASN A 168 80.15 -9.09 3.37
N GLN A 169 79.30 -10.07 3.70
CA GLN A 169 79.70 -11.41 4.10
C GLN A 169 79.59 -12.45 2.96
N GLY A 170 79.26 -12.01 1.73
CA GLY A 170 79.10 -12.88 0.57
C GLY A 170 77.77 -13.66 0.54
N LEU A 171 76.79 -13.23 1.34
CA LEU A 171 75.45 -13.79 1.38
C LEU A 171 74.49 -12.89 0.59
N VAL A 172 73.57 -13.49 -0.15
CA VAL A 172 72.55 -12.78 -0.93
C VAL A 172 71.18 -13.29 -0.50
N ILE A 173 70.26 -12.35 -0.33
CA ILE A 173 68.84 -12.63 -0.07
C ILE A 173 68.15 -12.75 -1.43
N ASP A 174 67.62 -13.93 -1.73
CA ASP A 174 66.85 -14.16 -2.96
C ASP A 174 65.43 -13.61 -2.83
N THR A 175 64.79 -13.87 -1.69
CA THR A 175 63.46 -13.36 -1.37
C THR A 175 63.28 -13.22 0.12
N PHE A 176 62.53 -12.21 0.53
CA PHE A 176 62.06 -12.04 1.90
C PHE A 176 60.54 -11.85 1.89
N GLN A 177 59.83 -12.58 2.75
CA GLN A 177 58.37 -12.52 2.84
C GLN A 177 57.93 -12.50 4.30
N ILE A 178 56.86 -11.75 4.58
CA ILE A 178 56.21 -11.77 5.88
C ILE A 178 55.16 -12.88 5.89
N SER A 179 55.35 -13.86 6.78
CA SER A 179 54.45 -14.99 6.96
C SER A 179 53.26 -14.63 7.85
N ALA A 180 53.52 -14.02 9.02
CA ALA A 180 52.49 -13.68 9.98
C ALA A 180 52.85 -12.39 10.74
N VAL A 181 51.80 -11.67 11.14
CA VAL A 181 51.89 -10.47 11.98
C VAL A 181 50.88 -10.67 13.10
N GLU A 182 51.39 -10.83 14.31
CA GLU A 182 50.62 -11.06 15.52
C GLU A 182 50.83 -9.88 16.47
N ASP A 183 49.83 -9.55 17.27
CA ASP A 183 49.96 -8.63 18.38
C ASP A 183 49.98 -9.38 19.71
N GLU A 184 50.72 -8.88 20.71
CA GLU A 184 50.66 -9.47 22.06
C GLU A 184 49.35 -9.12 22.79
N GLY A 185 48.62 -8.11 22.30
CA GLY A 185 47.38 -7.61 22.87
C GLY A 185 46.12 -8.05 22.11
N SER A 186 45.11 -7.17 22.09
CA SER A 186 43.87 -7.34 21.32
C SER A 186 43.70 -6.32 20.20
N TYR A 187 44.72 -5.50 19.93
CA TYR A 187 44.64 -4.39 19.01
C TYR A 187 44.23 -4.83 17.60
N LEU A 188 44.82 -5.90 17.08
CA LEU A 188 44.53 -6.36 15.72
C LEU A 188 43.13 -6.98 15.62
N LYS A 189 42.68 -7.65 16.69
CA LYS A 189 41.33 -8.18 16.82
C LYS A 189 40.28 -7.06 16.90
N ASP A 190 40.58 -6.00 17.66
CA ASP A 190 39.71 -4.83 17.79
C ASP A 190 39.70 -3.97 16.51
N TRP A 191 40.81 -3.92 15.76
CA TRP A 191 40.89 -3.25 14.46
C TRP A 191 39.95 -3.86 13.42
N GLY A 192 39.80 -5.19 13.41
CA GLY A 192 38.86 -5.88 12.52
C GLY A 192 37.39 -5.77 12.94
N ARG A 193 37.10 -5.34 14.18
CA ARG A 193 35.74 -5.35 14.75
C ARG A 193 34.75 -4.41 14.03
N PRO A 194 35.11 -3.16 13.66
CA PRO A 194 34.22 -2.29 12.90
C PRO A 194 33.90 -2.85 11.51
N GLN A 195 34.90 -3.34 10.78
CA GLN A 195 34.70 -3.93 9.46
C GLN A 195 33.80 -5.17 9.53
N ALA A 196 34.01 -6.03 10.52
CA ALA A 196 33.15 -7.19 10.76
C ALA A 196 31.71 -6.77 11.09
N ALA A 197 31.52 -5.72 11.89
CA ALA A 197 30.20 -5.18 12.20
C ALA A 197 29.51 -4.57 10.98
N GLU A 198 30.25 -3.88 10.09
CA GLU A 198 29.71 -3.36 8.83
C GLU A 198 29.29 -4.49 7.88
N VAL A 199 30.12 -5.53 7.73
CA VAL A 199 29.77 -6.71 6.93
C VAL A 199 28.55 -7.41 7.52
N ALA A 200 28.48 -7.60 8.83
CA ALA A 200 27.33 -8.18 9.50
C ALA A 200 26.06 -7.33 9.34
N LYS A 201 26.16 -6.00 9.46
CA LYS A 201 25.05 -5.07 9.23
C LYS A 201 24.56 -5.15 7.78
N ASN A 202 25.47 -5.14 6.81
CA ASN A 202 25.12 -5.20 5.40
C ASN A 202 24.49 -6.56 5.05
N ALA A 203 25.00 -7.65 5.62
CA ALA A 203 24.39 -8.97 5.50
C ALA A 203 22.97 -8.99 6.10
N ALA A 204 22.77 -8.44 7.30
CA ALA A 204 21.45 -8.36 7.93
C ALA A 204 20.46 -7.48 7.14
N ILE A 205 20.92 -6.37 6.54
CA ILE A 205 20.09 -5.55 5.64
C ILE A 205 19.73 -6.34 4.38
N ALA A 206 20.68 -7.05 3.77
CA ALA A 206 20.44 -7.87 2.60
C ALA A 206 19.43 -8.99 2.88
N GLU A 207 19.57 -9.69 4.01
CA GLU A 207 18.65 -10.74 4.47
C GLU A 207 17.25 -10.18 4.77
N ALA A 208 17.16 -9.06 5.49
CA ALA A 208 15.89 -8.40 5.77
C ALA A 208 15.19 -7.91 4.49
N ASN A 209 15.95 -7.40 3.52
CA ASN A 209 15.39 -6.99 2.23
C ASN A 209 14.93 -8.20 1.40
N ALA A 210 15.71 -9.28 1.36
CA ALA A 210 15.34 -10.52 0.68
C ALA A 210 14.08 -11.16 1.31
N SER A 211 14.00 -11.19 2.64
CA SER A 211 12.83 -11.69 3.37
C SER A 211 11.59 -10.82 3.10
N ARG A 212 11.71 -9.48 3.16
CA ARG A 212 10.59 -8.59 2.83
C ARG A 212 10.11 -8.75 1.39
N ALA A 213 11.04 -8.86 0.44
CA ALA A 213 10.70 -9.10 -0.96
C ALA A 213 9.93 -10.42 -1.14
N SER A 214 10.41 -11.50 -0.52
CA SER A 214 9.76 -12.81 -0.55
C SER A 214 8.35 -12.77 0.04
N SER A 215 8.17 -12.10 1.19
CA SER A 215 6.86 -11.94 1.83
C SER A 215 5.88 -11.09 1.02
N VAL A 216 6.36 -10.04 0.34
CA VAL A 216 5.51 -9.22 -0.55
C VAL A 216 5.09 -10.01 -1.78
N GLU A 217 6.01 -10.77 -2.38
CA GLU A 217 5.71 -11.63 -3.52
C GLU A 217 4.69 -12.72 -3.14
N GLU A 218 4.87 -13.38 -1.99
CA GLU A 218 3.90 -14.36 -1.48
C GLU A 218 2.53 -13.73 -1.19
N ALA A 219 2.49 -12.54 -0.59
CA ALA A 219 1.23 -11.82 -0.35
C ALA A 219 0.51 -11.45 -1.67
N GLN A 220 1.25 -11.02 -2.69
CA GLN A 220 0.69 -10.73 -4.01
C GLN A 220 0.18 -11.99 -4.71
N GLN A 221 0.92 -13.10 -4.63
CA GLN A 221 0.50 -14.40 -5.16
C GLN A 221 -0.79 -14.88 -4.47
N ASN A 222 -0.88 -14.75 -3.14
CA ASN A 222 -2.07 -15.10 -2.37
C ASN A 222 -3.26 -14.19 -2.71
N GLU A 223 -3.05 -12.88 -2.86
CA GLU A 223 -4.12 -11.95 -3.26
C GLU A 223 -4.62 -12.26 -4.68
N SER A 224 -3.71 -12.55 -5.62
CA SER A 224 -4.08 -12.91 -7.00
C SER A 224 -4.85 -14.24 -7.04
N THR A 225 -4.43 -15.22 -6.24
CA THR A 225 -5.11 -16.51 -6.09
C THR A 225 -6.50 -16.35 -5.50
N GLN A 226 -6.65 -15.55 -4.44
CA GLN A 226 -7.94 -15.24 -3.83
C GLN A 226 -8.87 -14.49 -4.79
N LYS A 227 -8.35 -13.52 -5.55
CA LYS A 227 -9.14 -12.83 -6.59
C LYS A 227 -9.65 -13.80 -7.65
N GLN A 228 -8.81 -14.72 -8.12
CA GLN A 228 -9.21 -15.71 -9.11
C GLN A 228 -10.28 -16.68 -8.57
N GLN A 229 -10.14 -17.10 -7.30
CA GLN A 229 -11.14 -17.91 -6.62
C GLN A 229 -12.48 -17.16 -6.47
N ALA A 230 -12.45 -15.90 -6.00
CA ALA A 230 -13.64 -15.08 -5.86
C ALA A 230 -14.37 -14.84 -7.20
N LEU A 231 -13.62 -14.60 -8.28
CA LEU A 231 -14.18 -14.48 -9.63
C LEU A 231 -14.82 -15.78 -10.11
N THR A 232 -14.17 -16.91 -9.83
CA THR A 232 -14.70 -18.25 -10.17
C THR A 232 -15.99 -18.53 -9.40
N ASP A 233 -16.01 -18.23 -8.10
CA ASP A 233 -17.20 -18.40 -7.24
C ASP A 233 -18.35 -17.48 -7.68
N GLN A 234 -18.05 -16.24 -8.04
CA GLN A 234 -19.04 -15.32 -8.60
C GLN A 234 -19.63 -15.87 -9.90
N ALA A 235 -18.79 -16.35 -10.82
CA ALA A 235 -19.25 -16.95 -12.07
C ALA A 235 -20.15 -18.18 -11.81
N ILE A 236 -19.80 -19.02 -10.84
CA ILE A 236 -20.64 -20.17 -10.45
C ILE A 236 -21.98 -19.69 -9.89
N ALA A 237 -21.99 -18.70 -8.99
CA ALA A 237 -23.21 -18.15 -8.41
C ALA A 237 -24.13 -17.53 -9.47
N GLU A 238 -23.58 -16.78 -10.42
CA GLU A 238 -24.32 -16.21 -11.56
C GLU A 238 -24.91 -17.32 -12.43
N GLN A 239 -24.16 -18.38 -12.75
CA GLN A 239 -24.66 -19.53 -13.50
C GLN A 239 -25.78 -20.27 -12.75
N GLN A 240 -25.64 -20.45 -11.43
CA GLN A 240 -26.69 -21.05 -10.60
C GLN A 240 -27.94 -20.18 -10.54
N GLN A 241 -27.80 -18.86 -10.42
CA GLN A 241 -28.90 -17.91 -10.44
C GLN A 241 -29.62 -17.93 -11.79
N GLN A 242 -28.87 -17.90 -12.90
CA GLN A 242 -29.44 -18.02 -14.25
C GLN A 242 -30.19 -19.34 -14.43
N LEU A 243 -29.62 -20.45 -13.95
CA LEU A 243 -30.28 -21.75 -13.96
C LEU A 243 -31.56 -21.74 -13.12
N ALA A 244 -31.54 -21.11 -11.94
CA ALA A 244 -32.71 -20.99 -11.07
C ALA A 244 -33.82 -20.13 -11.70
N LEU A 245 -33.48 -18.97 -12.28
CA LEU A 245 -34.42 -18.12 -13.02
C LEU A 245 -35.03 -18.86 -14.21
N ARG A 246 -34.20 -19.58 -14.98
CA ARG A 246 -34.68 -20.36 -16.13
C ARG A 246 -35.60 -21.49 -15.69
N ARG A 247 -35.29 -22.17 -14.58
CA ARG A 247 -36.18 -23.18 -13.99
C ARG A 247 -37.49 -22.57 -13.49
N ALA A 248 -37.45 -21.40 -12.85
CA ALA A 248 -38.64 -20.71 -12.38
C ALA A 248 -39.54 -20.28 -13.56
N ALA A 249 -38.97 -19.71 -14.62
CA ALA A 249 -39.72 -19.34 -15.83
C ALA A 249 -40.35 -20.57 -16.52
N LEU A 250 -39.59 -21.67 -16.66
CA LEU A 250 -40.12 -22.92 -17.21
C LEU A 250 -41.22 -23.52 -16.34
N LYS A 251 -41.11 -23.39 -15.01
CA LYS A 251 -42.13 -23.83 -14.08
C LYS A 251 -43.37 -22.97 -14.17
N GLU A 252 -43.24 -21.64 -14.23
CA GLU A 252 -44.38 -20.74 -14.44
C GLU A 252 -45.11 -21.06 -15.74
N GLU A 253 -44.35 -21.26 -16.83
CA GLU A 253 -44.93 -21.65 -18.12
C GLU A 253 -45.63 -23.01 -18.05
N ALA A 254 -45.04 -23.99 -17.34
CA ALA A 254 -45.65 -25.28 -17.10
C ALA A 254 -46.92 -25.17 -16.25
N ASP A 255 -46.90 -24.36 -15.19
CA ASP A 255 -48.03 -24.12 -14.29
C ASP A 255 -49.15 -23.37 -15.02
N GLN A 256 -48.86 -22.43 -15.92
CA GLN A 256 -49.85 -21.79 -16.79
C GLN A 256 -50.47 -22.78 -17.79
N ARG A 257 -49.65 -23.62 -18.43
CA ARG A 257 -50.15 -24.68 -19.32
C ARG A 257 -50.98 -25.73 -18.57
N GLN A 258 -50.59 -26.06 -17.35
CA GLN A 258 -51.33 -26.98 -16.50
C GLN A 258 -52.64 -26.35 -16.03
N ALA A 259 -52.62 -25.11 -15.56
CA ALA A 259 -53.83 -24.39 -15.14
C ALA A 259 -54.81 -24.21 -16.30
N THR A 260 -54.34 -23.92 -17.52
CA THR A 260 -55.22 -23.85 -18.70
C THR A 260 -55.79 -25.22 -19.05
N ALA A 261 -55.00 -26.30 -18.95
CA ALA A 261 -55.49 -27.67 -19.15
C ALA A 261 -56.52 -28.10 -18.09
N ASP A 262 -56.26 -27.80 -16.81
CA ASP A 262 -57.15 -28.10 -15.69
C ASP A 262 -58.45 -27.28 -15.76
N ASN A 263 -58.38 -26.02 -16.21
CA ASN A 263 -59.54 -25.18 -16.42
C ASN A 263 -60.35 -25.55 -17.67
N ALA A 264 -59.76 -26.23 -18.67
CA ALA A 264 -60.46 -26.61 -19.89
C ALA A 264 -61.66 -27.55 -19.61
N GLY A 265 -61.54 -28.47 -18.65
CA GLY A 265 -62.63 -29.38 -18.27
C GLY A 265 -63.86 -28.66 -17.69
N PRO A 266 -63.71 -27.88 -16.59
CA PRO A 266 -64.79 -27.09 -16.02
C PRO A 266 -65.36 -26.06 -16.99
N LEU A 267 -64.52 -25.41 -17.80
CA LEU A 267 -64.96 -24.41 -18.78
C LEU A 267 -65.77 -25.06 -19.91
N ALA A 268 -65.38 -26.25 -20.39
CA ALA A 268 -66.15 -27.01 -21.36
C ALA A 268 -67.54 -27.40 -20.80
N ASN A 269 -67.58 -27.89 -19.56
CA ASN A 269 -68.84 -28.21 -18.87
C ASN A 269 -69.73 -26.96 -18.65
N ALA A 270 -69.12 -25.81 -18.33
CA ALA A 270 -69.84 -24.55 -18.16
C ALA A 270 -70.37 -24.03 -19.51
N ALA A 271 -69.58 -24.11 -20.58
CA ALA A 271 -69.99 -23.74 -21.93
C ALA A 271 -71.14 -24.63 -22.45
N GLU A 272 -71.11 -25.94 -22.17
CA GLU A 272 -72.24 -26.84 -22.48
C GLU A 272 -73.50 -26.47 -21.70
N LYS A 273 -73.38 -26.18 -20.39
CA LYS A 273 -74.51 -25.73 -19.58
C LYS A 273 -75.08 -24.39 -20.05
N GLN A 274 -74.24 -23.44 -20.46
CA GLN A 274 -74.70 -22.17 -21.03
C GLN A 274 -75.50 -22.38 -22.31
N LYS A 275 -75.02 -23.24 -23.23
CA LYS A 275 -75.78 -23.60 -24.44
C LYS A 275 -77.13 -24.23 -24.11
N LEU A 276 -77.20 -25.08 -23.08
CA LEU A 276 -78.47 -25.69 -22.65
C LEU A 276 -79.44 -24.62 -22.11
N LEU A 277 -78.97 -23.73 -21.23
CA LEU A 277 -79.77 -22.62 -20.70
C LEU A 277 -80.24 -21.65 -21.77
N GLU A 278 -79.43 -21.39 -22.80
CA GLU A 278 -79.85 -20.57 -23.95
C GLU A 278 -80.98 -21.24 -24.73
N ARG A 279 -80.90 -22.56 -24.97
CA ARG A 279 -82.02 -23.30 -25.59
C ARG A 279 -83.27 -23.25 -24.74
N ASP A 280 -83.16 -23.43 -23.43
CA ASP A 280 -84.30 -23.35 -22.50
C ASP A 280 -84.92 -21.95 -22.48
N ARG A 281 -84.11 -20.88 -22.57
CA ARG A 281 -84.59 -19.49 -22.65
C ARG A 281 -85.38 -19.22 -23.92
N VAL A 282 -84.99 -19.78 -25.06
CA VAL A 282 -85.73 -19.63 -26.32
C VAL A 282 -87.11 -20.29 -26.19
N VAL A 283 -87.16 -21.52 -25.67
CA VAL A 283 -88.43 -22.23 -25.42
C VAL A 283 -89.34 -21.46 -24.46
N ALA A 284 -88.77 -20.86 -23.40
CA ALA A 284 -89.55 -20.06 -22.45
C ALA A 284 -90.10 -18.75 -23.05
N LYS A 285 -89.36 -18.11 -23.98
CA LYS A 285 -89.83 -16.91 -24.68
C LYS A 285 -91.00 -17.20 -25.62
N GLU A 286 -90.89 -18.27 -26.42
CA GLU A 286 -91.97 -18.69 -27.33
C GLU A 286 -93.25 -19.04 -26.55
N ALA A 287 -93.13 -19.67 -25.38
CA ALA A 287 -94.27 -19.96 -24.51
C ALA A 287 -94.92 -18.72 -23.87
N ALA A 288 -94.16 -17.62 -23.68
CA ALA A 288 -94.66 -16.37 -23.10
C ALA A 288 -95.39 -15.51 -24.15
N GLU A 289 -94.87 -15.43 -25.39
CA GLU A 289 -95.52 -14.72 -26.50
C GLU A 289 -96.90 -15.30 -26.84
N LEU A 290 -97.02 -16.64 -26.89
CA LEU A 290 -98.30 -17.30 -27.13
C LEU A 290 -99.37 -16.96 -26.08
N ARG A 291 -98.93 -16.67 -24.84
CA ARG A 291 -99.81 -16.31 -23.72
C ARG A 291 -100.24 -14.84 -23.77
N ALA A 292 -99.36 -13.95 -24.23
CA ALA A 292 -99.67 -12.53 -24.37
C ALA A 292 -100.71 -12.26 -25.46
N GLU A 293 -100.63 -12.98 -26.58
CA GLU A 293 -101.57 -12.82 -27.70
C GLU A 293 -103.01 -13.23 -27.35
N GLN A 294 -103.19 -14.18 -26.42
CA GLN A 294 -104.51 -14.59 -25.93
C GLN A 294 -105.20 -13.51 -25.08
N LEU A 295 -104.44 -12.73 -24.29
CA LEU A 295 -105.00 -11.68 -23.44
C LEU A 295 -105.37 -10.39 -24.19
N ASP A 296 -104.67 -10.05 -25.28
CA ASP A 296 -104.93 -8.82 -26.04
C ASP A 296 -106.27 -8.85 -26.80
N ALA A 297 -106.75 -10.04 -27.18
CA ALA A 297 -108.02 -10.21 -27.88
C ALA A 297 -109.28 -10.00 -27.01
N GLU A 298 -109.17 -10.14 -25.68
CA GLU A 298 -110.30 -10.15 -24.75
C GLU A 298 -110.65 -8.76 -24.19
N VAL A 299 -109.66 -7.86 -24.08
CA VAL A 299 -109.81 -6.56 -23.39
C VAL A 299 -110.15 -5.40 -24.32
N ARG A 300 -109.70 -5.44 -25.58
CA ARG A 300 -109.71 -4.25 -26.46
C ARG A 300 -111.05 -3.96 -27.14
N ARG A 301 -111.90 -4.98 -27.37
CA ARG A 301 -113.19 -4.85 -28.08
C ARG A 301 -114.29 -4.06 -27.35
N PRO A 302 -114.44 -4.10 -26.00
CA PRO A 302 -115.46 -3.29 -25.31
C PRO A 302 -115.03 -1.82 -25.10
N ALA A 303 -113.73 -1.53 -24.98
CA ALA A 303 -113.22 -0.20 -24.64
C ALA A 303 -113.37 0.85 -25.76
N ASP A 304 -113.35 0.42 -27.04
CA ASP A 304 -113.46 1.33 -28.18
C ASP A 304 -114.90 1.80 -28.47
N ALA A 305 -115.93 1.10 -27.96
CA ALA A 305 -117.33 1.44 -28.18
C ALA A 305 -117.87 2.56 -27.27
N GLU A 306 -117.29 2.75 -26.08
CA GLU A 306 -117.72 3.77 -25.10
C GLU A 306 -117.14 5.15 -25.41
N ARG A 307 -115.92 5.22 -25.94
CA ARG A 307 -115.25 6.48 -26.29
C ARG A 307 -115.95 7.26 -27.40
N TYR A 308 -116.56 6.57 -28.37
CA TYR A 308 -117.18 7.21 -29.53
C TYR A 308 -118.52 7.91 -29.21
N ARG A 309 -119.25 7.47 -28.17
CA ARG A 309 -120.52 8.10 -27.74
C ARG A 309 -120.31 9.38 -26.94
N GLN A 310 -119.24 9.46 -26.14
CA GLN A 310 -118.99 10.62 -25.28
C GLN A 310 -118.42 11.84 -26.05
N GLN A 311 -117.74 11.63 -27.18
CA GLN A 311 -117.20 12.73 -27.99
C GLN A 311 -118.29 13.48 -28.79
N ALA A 312 -119.35 12.80 -29.26
CA ALA A 312 -120.40 13.44 -30.05
C ALA A 312 -121.30 14.40 -29.26
N ASP A 313 -121.54 14.14 -27.96
CA ASP A 313 -122.36 14.98 -27.08
C ASP A 313 -121.62 16.19 -26.47
N ALA A 314 -120.28 16.22 -26.61
CA ALA A 314 -119.44 17.29 -26.10
C ALA A 314 -119.29 18.43 -27.14
N ASP A 315 -119.15 18.10 -28.42
CA ASP A 315 -118.92 19.08 -29.49
C ASP A 315 -120.15 19.98 -29.77
N ALA A 316 -121.38 19.49 -29.55
CA ALA A 316 -122.60 20.28 -29.75
C ALA A 316 -122.79 21.38 -28.68
N ARG A 317 -122.25 21.20 -27.47
CA ARG A 317 -122.37 22.16 -26.35
C ARG A 317 -121.31 23.26 -26.36
N ALA A 318 -120.19 23.03 -27.04
CA ALA A 318 -119.10 24.00 -27.14
C ALA A 318 -119.42 25.19 -28.08
N TYR A 319 -120.26 24.99 -29.09
CA TYR A 319 -120.54 26.02 -30.11
C TYR A 319 -121.50 27.14 -29.67
N ASP A 320 -122.44 26.87 -28.74
CA ASP A 320 -123.40 27.88 -28.26
C ASP A 320 -122.81 28.83 -27.19
N VAL A 321 -121.83 28.36 -26.42
CA VAL A 321 -121.20 29.13 -25.33
C VAL A 321 -120.14 30.10 -25.84
N GLU A 322 -119.47 29.79 -26.96
CA GLU A 322 -118.45 30.66 -27.57
C GLU A 322 -119.01 31.89 -28.31
N ALA A 323 -120.30 31.92 -28.60
CA ALA A 323 -120.97 33.03 -29.27
C ALA A 323 -121.42 34.14 -28.28
N GLN A 324 -121.79 33.79 -27.04
CA GLN A 324 -122.19 34.78 -26.02
C GLN A 324 -120.99 35.45 -25.32
N GLY A 325 -119.89 34.73 -25.10
CA GLY A 325 -118.71 35.28 -24.39
C GLY A 325 -117.95 36.39 -25.14
N ARG A 326 -118.06 36.47 -26.48
CA ARG A 326 -117.36 37.50 -27.27
C ARG A 326 -118.04 38.87 -27.27
N ALA A 327 -119.33 38.96 -26.93
CA ALA A 327 -120.05 40.24 -26.90
C ALA A 327 -119.86 41.00 -25.58
N GLU A 328 -119.67 40.30 -24.46
CA GLU A 328 -119.51 40.92 -23.14
C GLU A 328 -118.06 41.40 -22.88
N ALA A 329 -117.07 40.73 -23.47
CA ALA A 329 -115.65 41.11 -23.35
C ALA A 329 -115.29 42.43 -24.06
N ALA A 330 -116.04 42.84 -25.09
CA ALA A 330 -115.78 44.08 -25.82
C ALA A 330 -116.33 45.35 -25.13
N ALA A 331 -117.33 45.22 -24.25
CA ALA A 331 -117.94 46.36 -23.55
C ALA A 331 -117.16 46.80 -22.31
N GLU A 332 -116.48 45.87 -21.64
CA GLU A 332 -115.67 46.14 -20.44
C GLU A 332 -114.34 46.85 -20.78
N LEU A 333 -113.73 46.53 -21.92
CA LEU A 333 -112.48 47.19 -22.37
C LEU A 333 -112.70 48.67 -22.75
N HIS A 334 -113.89 49.04 -23.22
CA HIS A 334 -114.21 50.43 -23.62
C HIS A 334 -114.49 51.38 -22.43
N ARG A 335 -114.94 50.87 -21.28
CA ARG A 335 -115.05 51.66 -20.04
C ARG A 335 -113.68 51.99 -19.46
N ARG A 336 -112.80 50.99 -19.36
CA ARG A 336 -111.46 51.17 -18.79
C ARG A 336 -110.55 52.08 -19.62
N SER A 337 -110.76 52.18 -20.94
CA SER A 337 -110.02 53.13 -21.77
C SER A 337 -110.42 54.59 -21.57
N LYS A 338 -111.68 54.86 -21.18
CA LYS A 338 -112.19 56.23 -20.98
C LYS A 338 -111.81 56.80 -19.61
N ASP A 339 -111.74 55.95 -18.59
CA ASP A 339 -111.29 56.37 -17.25
C ASP A 339 -109.78 56.66 -17.21
N ALA A 340 -108.98 56.00 -18.07
CA ALA A 340 -107.55 56.27 -18.22
C ALA A 340 -107.25 57.61 -18.93
N GLU A 341 -108.15 58.09 -19.79
CA GLU A 341 -107.98 59.36 -20.53
C GLU A 341 -108.34 60.57 -19.65
N ALA A 342 -109.32 60.42 -18.75
CA ALA A 342 -109.69 61.46 -17.77
C ALA A 342 -108.59 61.75 -16.74
N ILE A 343 -107.93 60.70 -16.24
CA ILE A 343 -106.80 60.82 -15.29
C ILE A 343 -105.57 61.46 -15.95
N ARG A 344 -105.35 61.22 -17.25
CA ARG A 344 -104.23 61.82 -17.98
C ARG A 344 -104.38 63.34 -18.17
N LEU A 345 -105.62 63.79 -18.44
CA LEU A 345 -105.91 65.21 -18.67
C LEU A 345 -105.87 66.05 -17.38
N GLU A 346 -106.28 65.48 -16.25
CA GLU A 346 -106.13 66.11 -14.92
C GLU A 346 -104.66 66.18 -14.48
N GLY A 347 -103.85 65.16 -14.82
CA GLY A 347 -102.41 65.14 -14.57
C GLY A 347 -101.62 66.18 -15.38
N GLU A 348 -101.98 66.39 -16.66
CA GLU A 348 -101.36 67.40 -17.52
C GLU A 348 -101.70 68.84 -17.04
N ALA A 349 -102.93 69.10 -16.59
CA ALA A 349 -103.33 70.41 -16.06
C ALA A 349 -102.68 70.75 -14.70
N GLN A 350 -102.46 69.76 -13.83
CA GLN A 350 -101.74 69.96 -12.57
C GLN A 350 -100.25 70.19 -12.78
N ALA A 351 -99.63 69.50 -13.75
CA ALA A 351 -98.21 69.67 -14.09
C ALA A 351 -97.90 71.08 -14.61
N ASP A 352 -98.80 71.68 -15.40
CA ASP A 352 -98.65 73.05 -15.89
C ASP A 352 -98.78 74.10 -14.77
N SER A 353 -99.67 73.87 -13.80
CA SER A 353 -99.78 74.76 -12.63
C SER A 353 -98.55 74.72 -11.72
N ILE A 354 -97.92 73.53 -11.57
CA ILE A 354 -96.73 73.34 -10.75
C ILE A 354 -95.49 73.94 -11.43
N ARG A 355 -95.38 73.83 -12.75
CA ARG A 355 -94.28 74.43 -13.52
C ARG A 355 -94.33 75.97 -13.50
N ALA A 356 -95.50 76.56 -13.69
CA ALA A 356 -95.68 78.02 -13.57
C ALA A 356 -95.39 78.53 -12.15
N ARG A 357 -95.72 77.75 -11.11
CA ARG A 357 -95.40 78.08 -9.72
C ARG A 357 -93.91 77.94 -9.41
N GLY A 358 -93.24 76.93 -9.97
CA GLY A 358 -91.80 76.72 -9.82
C GLY A 358 -90.95 77.81 -10.49
N GLU A 359 -91.39 78.34 -11.64
CA GLU A 359 -90.73 79.46 -12.31
C GLU A 359 -90.89 80.78 -11.50
N ALA A 360 -92.05 81.01 -10.89
CA ALA A 360 -92.29 82.17 -10.03
C ALA A 360 -91.53 82.10 -8.69
N GLU A 361 -91.36 80.90 -8.10
CA GLU A 361 -90.57 80.70 -6.88
C GLU A 361 -89.06 80.83 -7.14
N ALA A 362 -88.57 80.47 -8.34
CA ALA A 362 -87.18 80.65 -8.72
C ALA A 362 -86.79 82.14 -8.89
N GLU A 363 -87.68 82.96 -9.47
CA GLU A 363 -87.49 84.42 -9.55
C GLU A 363 -87.51 85.09 -8.16
N ALA A 364 -88.39 84.63 -7.26
CA ALA A 364 -88.44 85.11 -5.88
C ALA A 364 -87.18 84.72 -5.08
N LEU A 365 -86.60 83.53 -5.34
CA LEU A 365 -85.38 83.07 -4.68
C LEU A 365 -84.14 83.83 -5.17
N GLN A 366 -84.07 84.21 -6.45
CA GLN A 366 -83.00 85.06 -6.98
C GLN A 366 -83.05 86.47 -6.38
N ALA A 367 -84.25 87.03 -6.20
CA ALA A 367 -84.44 88.31 -5.51
C ALA A 367 -84.10 88.22 -4.00
N GLN A 368 -84.37 87.09 -3.34
CA GLN A 368 -83.97 86.86 -1.94
C GLN A 368 -82.45 86.65 -1.77
N ALA A 369 -81.78 86.03 -2.74
CA ALA A 369 -80.32 85.81 -2.67
C ALA A 369 -79.52 87.12 -2.75
N GLU A 370 -80.05 88.18 -3.39
CA GLU A 370 -79.45 89.51 -3.38
C GLU A 370 -79.65 90.27 -2.06
N ALA A 371 -80.68 89.91 -1.26
CA ALA A 371 -80.98 90.56 0.01
C ALA A 371 -80.13 90.04 1.19
N TYR A 372 -79.62 88.80 1.14
CA TYR A 372 -78.81 88.23 2.24
C TYR A 372 -77.30 88.55 2.16
N LYS A 373 -76.91 89.49 1.28
CA LYS A 373 -75.57 90.13 1.28
C LYS A 373 -75.41 91.18 2.38
N LYS A 374 -76.41 91.36 3.25
CA LYS A 374 -76.36 92.20 4.44
C LYS A 374 -77.00 91.42 5.59
N PHE A 375 -76.19 90.75 6.40
CA PHE A 375 -76.18 90.81 7.87
C PHE A 375 -75.41 89.62 8.45
N ASN A 376 -74.73 89.95 9.54
CA ASN A 376 -73.51 89.39 10.05
C ASN A 376 -73.78 88.35 11.16
N ASP A 377 -72.81 87.46 11.35
CA ASP A 377 -72.45 86.75 12.58
C ASP A 377 -73.47 85.86 13.34
N ALA A 378 -72.99 84.63 13.56
CA ALA A 378 -73.25 83.79 14.74
C ALA A 378 -74.65 83.18 14.92
N ALA A 379 -74.85 81.97 14.37
CA ALA A 379 -75.44 80.80 15.08
C ALA A 379 -75.67 79.57 14.18
N VAL A 380 -74.67 79.11 13.42
CA VAL A 380 -74.68 77.78 12.78
C VAL A 380 -74.37 76.66 13.81
N LEU A 381 -74.45 76.97 15.11
CA LEU A 381 -74.13 76.05 16.20
C LEU A 381 -75.31 75.19 16.68
N SER A 382 -76.55 75.39 16.18
CA SER A 382 -77.69 74.55 16.62
C SER A 382 -78.05 73.40 15.68
N LYS A 383 -77.56 73.36 14.42
CA LYS A 383 -77.85 72.26 13.48
C LYS A 383 -76.84 71.10 13.52
N VAL A 384 -75.79 71.21 14.32
CA VAL A 384 -74.75 70.17 14.55
C VAL A 384 -75.17 69.14 15.63
N LEU A 385 -76.35 69.27 16.27
CA LEU A 385 -76.71 68.43 17.43
C LEU A 385 -77.83 67.39 17.24
N GLU A 386 -78.49 67.26 16.09
CA GLU A 386 -79.69 66.40 15.95
C GLU A 386 -79.61 65.24 14.94
N ALA A 387 -78.52 65.08 14.19
CA ALA A 387 -78.44 64.05 13.13
C ALA A 387 -77.29 63.02 13.31
N LEU A 388 -76.86 62.76 14.54
CA LEU A 388 -75.68 61.96 14.88
C LEU A 388 -75.87 60.52 15.45
N PRO A 389 -77.07 59.89 15.60
CA PRO A 389 -77.12 58.51 16.11
C PRO A 389 -77.77 57.42 15.21
N ASN A 390 -78.03 57.62 13.92
CA ASN A 390 -78.66 56.58 13.08
C ASN A 390 -77.77 55.91 12.02
N ILE A 391 -76.45 56.19 12.00
CA ILE A 391 -75.46 55.49 11.14
C ILE A 391 -74.61 54.47 11.94
N ALA A 392 -74.83 54.38 13.26
CA ALA A 392 -74.04 53.54 14.17
C ALA A 392 -74.58 52.10 14.40
N GLY A 393 -75.67 51.67 13.74
CA GLY A 393 -76.31 50.38 14.01
C GLY A 393 -75.86 49.20 13.14
N GLU A 394 -75.67 49.41 11.83
CA GLU A 394 -75.61 48.29 10.86
C GLU A 394 -74.17 47.85 10.50
N LEU A 395 -73.14 48.50 11.05
CA LEU A 395 -71.72 48.17 10.82
C LEU A 395 -71.07 47.31 11.93
N VAL A 396 -71.85 46.87 12.93
CA VAL A 396 -71.35 46.16 14.13
C VAL A 396 -71.81 44.69 14.19
N ALA A 397 -72.56 44.20 13.20
CA ALA A 397 -73.15 42.86 13.20
C ALA A 397 -72.15 41.66 13.27
N PRO A 398 -70.91 41.70 12.75
CA PRO A 398 -69.98 40.57 12.91
C PRO A 398 -68.98 40.71 14.07
N TYR A 399 -69.12 41.70 14.97
CA TYR A 399 -68.25 41.85 16.16
C TYR A 399 -69.00 41.81 17.50
N ALA A 400 -70.31 41.53 17.49
CA ALA A 400 -71.15 41.59 18.69
C ALA A 400 -71.10 40.35 19.61
N ASN A 401 -70.28 39.31 19.35
CA ASN A 401 -70.40 38.05 20.09
C ASN A 401 -69.13 37.37 20.64
N ILE A 402 -67.99 38.05 20.80
CA ILE A 402 -66.96 37.60 21.78
C ILE A 402 -66.36 38.81 22.52
N LYS A 403 -66.80 39.00 23.77
CA LYS A 403 -66.24 39.88 24.79
C LYS A 403 -65.73 38.98 25.92
N ASP A 404 -64.45 38.60 25.87
CA ASP A 404 -63.57 38.38 27.03
C ASP A 404 -62.30 37.63 26.59
N LEU A 405 -61.21 38.37 26.43
CA LEU A 405 -59.89 38.01 26.97
C LEU A 405 -58.94 39.21 26.80
N SER A 406 -58.64 39.90 27.89
CA SER A 406 -57.51 40.83 27.97
C SER A 406 -56.92 40.82 29.37
N ILE A 407 -55.77 40.17 29.53
CA ILE A 407 -54.71 40.61 30.44
C ILE A 407 -53.46 40.78 29.57
N VAL A 408 -53.06 42.03 29.39
CA VAL A 408 -51.71 42.47 29.00
C VAL A 408 -51.15 43.05 30.31
N SER A 409 -50.13 42.51 30.96
CA SER A 409 -48.71 42.41 30.60
C SER A 409 -48.07 41.39 31.58
N THR A 410 -47.00 40.65 31.29
CA THR A 410 -45.65 41.15 30.97
C THR A 410 -44.81 40.07 30.24
N ASP A 411 -44.25 40.49 29.10
CA ASP A 411 -43.11 39.93 28.33
C ASP A 411 -43.18 38.54 27.67
N GLY A 412 -43.05 38.54 26.33
CA GLY A 412 -42.18 37.59 25.61
C GLY A 412 -42.80 36.51 24.70
N GLU A 413 -43.21 36.92 23.49
CA GLU A 413 -42.92 36.29 22.17
C GLU A 413 -42.86 34.75 21.91
N SER A 414 -43.57 34.39 20.83
CA SER A 414 -43.30 33.34 19.82
C SER A 414 -44.02 31.97 19.88
N LYS A 415 -44.91 31.82 18.89
CA LYS A 415 -45.89 30.77 18.59
C LYS A 415 -45.25 29.46 18.06
N LEU A 416 -45.70 28.32 18.59
CA LEU A 416 -45.28 26.95 18.21
C LEU A 416 -46.28 26.18 17.31
N ALA A 417 -47.52 26.59 17.12
CA ALA A 417 -48.54 25.59 16.73
C ALA A 417 -49.40 25.96 15.50
N ASN A 418 -48.75 26.37 14.41
CA ASN A 418 -49.27 26.19 13.05
C ASN A 418 -48.57 24.94 12.47
N SER A 419 -48.83 23.75 12.98
CA SER A 419 -49.97 22.96 12.53
C SER A 419 -50.26 23.21 11.04
N VAL A 420 -49.78 22.29 10.21
CA VAL A 420 -50.37 21.98 8.91
C VAL A 420 -50.10 23.07 7.84
N SER A 421 -48.89 23.31 7.34
CA SER A 421 -47.89 22.39 6.76
C SER A 421 -48.29 21.52 5.56
N ASN A 422 -49.55 21.22 5.24
CA ASN A 422 -49.81 20.25 4.14
C ASN A 422 -50.66 20.71 2.96
N ASN A 423 -51.41 21.82 3.02
CA ASN A 423 -52.35 22.16 1.95
C ASN A 423 -51.92 23.28 0.99
N LEU A 424 -50.95 24.13 1.37
CA LEU A 424 -50.50 25.21 0.49
C LEU A 424 -49.40 24.76 -0.50
N ALA A 425 -48.62 23.74 -0.12
CA ALA A 425 -47.62 23.12 -1.00
C ALA A 425 -48.27 22.40 -2.20
N GLN A 426 -49.46 21.82 -2.01
CA GLN A 426 -50.15 21.03 -3.04
C GLN A 426 -50.84 21.87 -4.12
N VAL A 427 -51.14 23.15 -3.82
CA VAL A 427 -51.68 24.12 -4.80
C VAL A 427 -50.56 24.74 -5.63
N LEU A 428 -49.38 24.96 -5.04
CA LEU A 428 -48.23 25.54 -5.74
C LEU A 428 -47.53 24.53 -6.67
N GLU A 429 -47.56 23.23 -6.35
CA GLU A 429 -47.02 22.16 -7.19
C GLU A 429 -47.80 21.98 -8.51
N VAL A 430 -49.14 22.08 -8.47
CA VAL A 430 -50.02 21.94 -9.65
C VAL A 430 -49.88 23.10 -10.62
N VAL A 431 -49.57 24.30 -10.12
CA VAL A 431 -49.29 25.48 -10.96
C VAL A 431 -47.89 25.41 -11.57
N ARG A 432 -46.89 24.92 -10.83
CA ARG A 432 -45.53 24.66 -11.32
C ARG A 432 -45.53 23.64 -12.47
N GLY A 433 -46.25 22.54 -12.32
CA GLY A 433 -46.32 21.45 -13.31
C GLY A 433 -47.06 21.79 -14.62
N THR A 434 -47.88 22.84 -14.66
CA THR A 434 -48.71 23.20 -15.83
C THR A 434 -48.28 24.48 -16.54
N THR A 435 -47.46 25.33 -15.90
CA THR A 435 -47.04 26.62 -16.47
C THR A 435 -45.53 26.77 -16.63
N GLY A 436 -44.73 25.84 -16.10
CA GLY A 436 -43.26 25.85 -16.25
C GLY A 436 -42.57 27.06 -15.63
N ILE A 437 -43.28 27.86 -14.84
CA ILE A 437 -42.79 29.08 -14.20
C ILE A 437 -42.68 28.82 -12.71
N ASP A 438 -41.45 28.83 -12.20
CA ASP A 438 -41.18 28.77 -10.76
C ASP A 438 -41.25 30.18 -10.17
N LEU A 439 -42.40 30.50 -9.55
CA LEU A 439 -42.60 31.79 -8.88
C LEU A 439 -41.68 31.98 -7.67
N GLY A 440 -41.03 30.91 -7.18
CA GLY A 440 -39.98 30.98 -6.15
C GLY A 440 -38.65 31.56 -6.66
N ASP A 441 -38.26 31.26 -7.90
CA ASP A 441 -37.03 31.79 -8.50
C ASP A 441 -37.17 33.23 -8.98
N LEU A 442 -38.40 33.67 -9.27
CA LEU A 442 -38.73 35.06 -9.63
C LEU A 442 -38.87 35.99 -8.42
N VAL A 443 -39.19 35.46 -7.23
CA VAL A 443 -39.25 36.23 -5.97
C VAL A 443 -37.93 36.21 -5.21
N GLY A 444 -37.12 35.15 -5.31
CA GLY A 444 -35.78 35.08 -4.71
C GLY A 444 -34.75 36.02 -5.35
N LYS A 445 -34.86 36.29 -6.65
CA LYS A 445 -33.97 37.24 -7.37
C LYS A 445 -34.45 38.70 -7.35
N ALA A 446 -35.66 38.95 -6.85
CA ALA A 446 -36.22 40.31 -6.76
C ALA A 446 -36.10 40.95 -5.37
N GLN A 447 -35.57 40.23 -4.35
CA GLN A 447 -35.47 40.73 -2.98
C GLN A 447 -34.05 40.79 -2.41
N THR A 448 -33.05 40.48 -3.23
CA THR A 448 -31.66 40.85 -2.95
C THR A 448 -31.10 41.58 -4.17
N GLN A 449 -30.65 42.82 -3.93
CA GLN A 449 -29.80 43.62 -4.82
C GLN A 449 -30.45 44.48 -5.94
N GLY A 450 -31.07 45.58 -5.52
CA GLY A 450 -31.06 46.87 -6.25
C GLY A 450 -31.37 47.98 -5.23
N GLY A 451 -30.45 48.84 -4.78
CA GLY A 451 -29.55 49.77 -5.49
C GLY A 451 -30.00 51.19 -5.06
N SER A 452 -29.23 52.23 -4.71
CA SER A 452 -27.85 52.70 -4.90
C SER A 452 -27.60 53.78 -3.80
N LYS A 453 -26.41 54.29 -3.44
CA LYS A 453 -25.48 55.10 -4.26
C LYS A 453 -24.33 55.61 -3.35
N GLY A 454 -23.09 55.69 -3.86
CA GLY A 454 -22.03 56.52 -3.26
C GLY A 454 -20.59 56.23 -3.71
N PHE A 455 -20.08 57.05 -4.66
CA PHE A 455 -18.71 57.58 -4.86
C PHE A 455 -17.48 56.76 -4.36
N GLY A 456 -16.38 56.56 -5.09
CA GLY A 456 -15.85 57.12 -6.33
C GLY A 456 -14.30 57.11 -6.31
N ARG A 457 -13.71 56.93 -7.50
CA ARG A 457 -12.39 57.43 -7.96
C ARG A 457 -11.07 56.77 -7.50
N SER A 458 -10.37 56.18 -8.47
CA SER A 458 -8.93 56.30 -8.85
C SER A 458 -8.50 54.95 -9.44
N GLY A 459 -7.79 54.77 -10.55
CA GLY A 459 -7.09 55.62 -11.49
C GLY A 459 -6.07 54.72 -12.22
N ASN A 460 -6.15 54.70 -13.56
CA ASN A 460 -5.08 54.47 -14.54
C ASN A 460 -4.28 53.14 -14.68
N PHE A 461 -4.34 52.64 -15.93
CA PHE A 461 -3.25 52.21 -16.85
C PHE A 461 -2.82 50.73 -16.99
N ALA A 462 -2.80 50.33 -18.28
CA ALA A 462 -1.88 49.45 -19.02
C ALA A 462 -1.90 47.93 -18.73
N GLU A 463 -2.29 47.09 -19.71
CA GLU A 463 -1.48 46.52 -20.82
C GLU A 463 -0.78 45.22 -20.37
N THR A 464 -1.35 44.06 -20.71
CA THR A 464 -0.91 43.14 -21.78
C THR A 464 0.51 42.61 -21.59
N GLY A 465 0.61 41.30 -21.35
CA GLY A 465 1.80 40.52 -21.65
C GLY A 465 2.29 39.61 -20.52
N ASP A 466 2.14 38.31 -20.78
CA ASP A 466 3.18 37.30 -20.58
C ASP A 466 3.54 36.81 -19.16
N GLY A 467 3.86 35.51 -19.08
CA GLY A 467 4.57 34.91 -17.95
C GLY A 467 3.76 33.96 -17.06
N SER A 468 3.43 32.77 -17.57
CA SER A 468 3.10 31.59 -16.74
C SER A 468 4.34 30.72 -16.58
N THR A 469 4.91 30.75 -15.37
CA THR A 469 5.92 29.88 -14.76
C THR A 469 5.47 29.74 -13.31
N THR A 470 5.47 28.63 -12.58
CA THR A 470 5.98 27.25 -12.63
C THR A 470 5.02 26.44 -11.73
N VAL A 471 4.93 25.11 -11.74
CA VAL A 471 5.83 24.09 -11.14
C VAL A 471 5.19 22.73 -11.53
N ASP A 472 5.81 21.92 -12.40
CA ASP A 472 6.66 20.73 -12.08
C ASP A 472 6.02 19.77 -11.05
N ASP A 473 6.00 18.44 -11.19
CA ASP A 473 6.65 17.52 -12.12
C ASP A 473 5.90 16.17 -12.08
N SER A 474 6.12 15.42 -13.17
CA SER A 474 5.83 14.06 -13.62
C SER A 474 5.79 12.90 -12.59
N GLY A 475 5.35 11.69 -12.93
CA GLY A 475 5.08 11.10 -14.24
C GLY A 475 4.44 9.71 -14.12
N GLY A 476 3.59 9.40 -15.10
CA GLY A 476 2.92 8.11 -15.25
C GLY A 476 3.77 7.09 -15.99
N PHE A 477 3.56 5.83 -15.60
CA PHE A 477 4.09 4.61 -16.19
C PHE A 477 3.08 4.03 -17.18
N ALA A 478 3.47 3.84 -18.44
CA ALA A 478 2.82 2.92 -19.37
C ALA A 478 3.75 2.59 -20.55
N GLY A 479 4.00 1.29 -20.76
CA GLY A 479 4.70 0.81 -21.95
C GLY A 479 5.26 -0.61 -21.77
N THR A 480 4.39 -1.62 -21.87
CA THR A 480 4.78 -3.01 -22.10
C THR A 480 4.77 -3.31 -23.59
N ASN A 481 5.82 -3.94 -24.11
CA ASN A 481 5.71 -4.80 -25.27
C ASN A 481 6.72 -5.95 -25.16
N SER A 482 6.20 -7.14 -25.39
CA SER A 482 6.82 -8.46 -25.28
C SER A 482 7.69 -8.79 -26.48
N GLY A 483 8.64 -9.71 -26.29
CA GLY A 483 9.37 -10.39 -27.35
C GLY A 483 10.31 -11.44 -26.75
N ASP A 484 9.97 -12.70 -26.99
CA ASP A 484 10.63 -13.95 -26.61
C ASP A 484 12.07 -14.08 -27.16
N ASP A 485 12.91 -14.90 -26.50
CA ASP A 485 13.69 -15.96 -27.17
C ASP A 485 14.48 -16.83 -26.17
N ASP A 486 14.57 -18.10 -26.55
CA ASP A 486 14.91 -19.35 -25.86
C ASP A 486 16.41 -19.67 -25.61
N ALA A 487 16.61 -20.72 -24.78
CA ALA A 487 17.71 -21.70 -24.73
C ALA A 487 19.01 -21.31 -23.96
N ASP A 488 19.79 -22.21 -23.32
CA ASP A 488 19.97 -23.65 -23.43
C ASP A 488 20.69 -24.22 -22.17
N HIS A 489 20.63 -25.54 -22.02
CA HIS A 489 21.14 -26.43 -20.98
C HIS A 489 22.67 -26.52 -20.80
N GLY A 490 23.11 -26.99 -19.62
CA GLY A 490 24.46 -27.55 -19.45
C GLY A 490 24.90 -27.88 -18.02
N GLY A 491 24.14 -28.66 -17.26
CA GLY A 491 24.54 -29.15 -15.92
C GLY A 491 25.15 -30.55 -15.98
N GLN A 492 26.47 -30.64 -15.79
CA GLN A 492 27.25 -31.87 -15.78
C GLN A 492 27.06 -32.63 -14.45
N VAL A 493 26.74 -33.93 -14.54
CA VAL A 493 26.68 -34.85 -13.40
C VAL A 493 28.10 -35.28 -13.00
N VAL A 494 28.44 -35.13 -11.71
CA VAL A 494 29.64 -35.73 -11.11
C VAL A 494 29.18 -36.67 -10.00
N GLU A 495 29.39 -37.97 -10.21
CA GLU A 495 29.29 -38.99 -9.18
C GLU A 495 30.38 -38.77 -8.13
N GLY A 496 29.97 -38.55 -6.88
CA GLY A 496 30.82 -38.63 -5.70
C GLY A 496 30.30 -39.72 -4.79
N GLN A 497 31.03 -40.84 -4.72
CA GLN A 497 30.76 -41.97 -3.84
C GLN A 497 30.72 -41.52 -2.36
N VAL A 498 29.63 -41.84 -1.68
CA VAL A 498 29.51 -41.70 -0.22
C VAL A 498 29.97 -43.00 0.43
N SER A 499 31.05 -42.89 1.21
CA SER A 499 31.54 -43.94 2.10
C SER A 499 30.54 -44.18 3.24
N GLU A 500 30.25 -45.46 3.49
CA GLU A 500 29.46 -45.93 4.62
C GLU A 500 30.06 -45.46 5.96
N GLY A 501 29.22 -44.81 6.77
CA GLY A 501 29.49 -44.43 8.15
C GLY A 501 28.24 -44.67 8.99
N ARG A 502 28.27 -45.76 9.76
CA ARG A 502 27.25 -46.23 10.71
C ARG A 502 26.69 -45.11 11.60
N GLY A 503 25.36 -45.11 11.80
CA GLY A 503 24.75 -44.32 12.88
C GLY A 503 23.23 -44.19 12.86
N SER A 504 22.47 -45.25 12.62
CA SER A 504 21.01 -45.24 12.81
C SER A 504 20.64 -45.09 14.29
N LYS A 505 20.07 -43.95 14.67
CA LYS A 505 19.23 -43.82 15.87
C LYS A 505 17.93 -43.08 15.52
N GLY A 506 16.85 -43.87 15.49
CA GLY A 506 15.52 -43.53 15.99
C GLY A 506 14.84 -42.28 15.45
N HIS A 507 14.03 -42.46 14.40
CA HIS A 507 12.93 -41.55 14.09
C HIS A 507 11.89 -41.69 15.21
N GLY A 508 11.82 -40.69 16.10
CA GLY A 508 10.77 -40.60 17.11
C GLY A 508 9.46 -40.17 16.46
N SER A 509 8.46 -41.04 16.50
CA SER A 509 7.07 -40.74 16.17
C SER A 509 6.64 -39.44 16.85
N ILE A 510 6.15 -38.46 16.08
CA ILE A 510 5.45 -37.29 16.64
C ILE A 510 4.23 -37.85 17.39
N GLY A 511 4.33 -37.83 18.71
CA GLY A 511 3.28 -38.24 19.61
C GLY A 511 2.09 -37.30 19.50
N ASN A 512 0.90 -37.86 19.70
CA ASN A 512 -0.38 -37.17 19.71
C ASN A 512 -0.34 -36.00 20.73
N PHE A 513 -0.39 -34.77 20.23
CA PHE A 513 -0.39 -33.55 21.05
C PHE A 513 -1.71 -33.43 21.83
N ASP A 514 -1.70 -33.68 23.14
CA ASP A 514 -2.81 -33.39 24.03
C ASP A 514 -2.50 -32.12 24.85
N PRO A 515 -3.27 -31.02 24.68
CA PRO A 515 -3.04 -29.75 25.39
C PRO A 515 -3.06 -29.86 26.92
N LYS A 516 -3.63 -30.93 27.47
CA LYS A 516 -3.73 -31.13 28.93
C LYS A 516 -2.42 -31.58 29.57
N ASP A 517 -1.51 -32.16 28.81
CA ASP A 517 -0.22 -32.64 29.32
C ASP A 517 0.75 -31.48 29.62
N TYR A 518 0.39 -30.26 29.19
CA TYR A 518 1.19 -29.04 29.37
C TYR A 518 0.58 -28.07 30.40
N LEU A 519 -0.34 -28.55 31.24
CA LEU A 519 -0.96 -27.79 32.32
C LEU A 519 -0.60 -28.40 33.68
N ASP A 520 -0.22 -27.56 34.63
CA ASP A 520 0.09 -27.97 36.01
C ASP A 520 -1.19 -28.28 36.81
N GLU A 521 -1.04 -28.72 38.06
CA GLU A 521 -2.18 -29.06 38.94
C GLU A 521 -3.12 -27.86 39.21
N ASN A 522 -2.69 -26.63 38.88
CA ASN A 522 -3.47 -25.40 39.03
C ASN A 522 -4.10 -24.93 37.71
N GLY A 523 -3.88 -25.64 36.60
CA GLY A 523 -4.38 -25.29 35.27
C GLY A 523 -3.58 -24.18 34.59
N GLU A 524 -2.37 -23.89 35.05
CA GLU A 524 -1.43 -22.95 34.45
C GLU A 524 -0.42 -23.71 33.57
N LEU A 525 0.23 -23.04 32.62
CA LEU A 525 1.15 -23.71 31.69
C LEU A 525 2.36 -24.30 32.44
N ASP A 526 2.58 -25.61 32.32
CA ASP A 526 3.73 -26.30 32.91
C ASP A 526 4.97 -26.05 32.04
N LEU A 527 5.64 -24.93 32.35
CA LEU A 527 6.85 -24.48 31.67
C LEU A 527 8.03 -25.44 31.81
N THR A 528 8.01 -26.33 32.83
CA THR A 528 9.09 -27.30 33.05
C THR A 528 8.98 -28.46 32.07
N HIS A 529 7.76 -28.97 31.88
CA HIS A 529 7.49 -30.03 30.91
C HIS A 529 7.75 -29.57 29.47
N ILE A 530 7.33 -28.34 29.14
CA ILE A 530 7.59 -27.71 27.84
C ILE A 530 9.10 -27.53 27.61
N GLY A 531 9.83 -27.07 28.64
CA GLY A 531 11.28 -26.89 28.57
C GLY A 531 12.03 -28.20 28.30
N ASP A 532 11.60 -29.30 28.92
CA ASP A 532 12.22 -30.62 28.76
C ASP A 532 11.97 -31.24 27.39
N ASP A 533 10.77 -31.08 26.83
CA ASP A 533 10.43 -31.50 25.47
C ASP A 533 11.20 -30.71 24.41
N VAL A 534 11.33 -29.38 24.59
CA VAL A 534 12.13 -28.54 23.69
C VAL A 534 13.61 -28.90 23.78
N LYS A 535 14.13 -29.18 24.98
CA LYS A 535 15.52 -29.64 25.16
C LYS A 535 15.75 -31.00 24.50
N LYS A 536 14.77 -31.91 24.56
CA LYS A 536 14.84 -33.22 23.91
C LYS A 536 14.75 -33.13 22.38
N ALA A 537 13.97 -32.19 21.84
CA ALA A 537 13.76 -32.02 20.41
C ALA A 537 14.86 -31.18 19.72
N THR A 538 15.37 -30.15 20.40
CA THR A 538 16.28 -29.16 19.81
C THR A 538 17.69 -29.18 20.41
N GLY A 539 17.89 -29.86 21.54
CA GLY A 539 19.15 -29.87 22.28
C GLY A 539 19.42 -28.60 23.08
N ILE A 540 18.51 -27.61 23.06
CA ILE A 540 18.67 -26.30 23.69
C ILE A 540 18.01 -26.31 25.07
N ASP A 541 18.77 -25.98 26.12
CA ASP A 541 18.27 -25.92 27.49
C ASP A 541 17.58 -24.57 27.77
N VAL A 542 16.28 -24.49 27.46
CA VAL A 542 15.50 -23.25 27.61
C VAL A 542 15.27 -22.91 29.09
N GLN A 543 15.30 -23.90 29.99
CA GLN A 543 15.11 -23.68 31.42
C GLN A 543 16.22 -22.82 32.03
N SER A 544 17.48 -22.95 31.57
CA SER A 544 18.56 -22.08 32.06
C SER A 544 18.35 -20.62 31.70
N TYR A 545 17.77 -20.34 30.54
CA TYR A 545 17.46 -18.97 30.10
C TYR A 545 16.28 -18.37 30.85
N ILE A 546 15.25 -19.18 31.14
CA ILE A 546 14.09 -18.75 31.93
C ILE A 546 14.49 -18.51 33.39
N ALA A 547 15.34 -19.38 33.97
CA ALA A 547 15.87 -19.20 35.33
C ALA A 547 16.77 -17.96 35.46
N GLU A 548 17.58 -17.67 34.44
CA GLU A 548 18.39 -16.44 34.34
C GLU A 548 17.49 -15.20 34.22
N ALA A 549 16.42 -15.27 33.42
CA ALA A 549 15.46 -14.17 33.24
C ALA A 549 14.64 -13.90 34.52
N LEU A 550 14.25 -14.94 35.25
CA LEU A 550 13.57 -14.84 36.54
C LEU A 550 14.50 -14.26 37.62
N ARG A 551 15.79 -14.65 37.64
CA ARG A 551 16.80 -14.04 38.52
C ARG A 551 16.98 -12.55 38.25
N ARG A 552 16.94 -12.12 36.98
CA ARG A 552 16.98 -10.69 36.62
C ARG A 552 15.70 -9.94 37.00
N ARG A 553 14.55 -10.61 37.01
CA ARG A 553 13.26 -10.00 37.36
C ARG A 553 13.10 -9.80 38.87
N ASP A 554 13.56 -10.75 39.69
CA ASP A 554 13.31 -10.76 41.13
C ASP A 554 14.34 -9.99 41.98
N GLY A 555 15.29 -9.27 41.33
CA GLY A 555 15.99 -8.12 41.90
C GLY A 555 16.46 -8.24 43.36
N ARG A 556 17.15 -9.34 43.71
CA ARG A 556 17.74 -9.53 45.04
C ARG A 556 19.26 -9.63 44.91
N ASP A 557 19.89 -8.47 44.85
CA ASP A 557 21.30 -8.33 45.19
C ASP A 557 21.46 -8.66 46.68
N GLY A 558 22.31 -9.64 46.96
CA GLY A 558 22.67 -10.06 48.31
C GLY A 558 24.12 -10.53 48.30
N ASP A 559 25.01 -9.62 48.66
CA ASP A 559 26.36 -9.89 49.14
C ASP A 559 26.36 -10.98 50.23
N SER A 560 27.28 -11.93 50.13
CA SER A 560 27.95 -12.48 51.30
C SER A 560 29.25 -13.20 50.92
N ASP A 561 30.35 -12.59 51.37
CA ASP A 561 31.64 -13.15 51.76
C ASP A 561 31.76 -14.68 51.92
N GLY A 562 32.88 -15.20 51.41
CA GLY A 562 33.92 -15.75 52.28
C GLY A 562 33.85 -17.21 52.77
N SER A 563 34.95 -17.93 52.46
CA SER A 563 35.57 -18.97 53.31
C SER A 563 34.88 -20.35 53.43
N GLY A 564 35.59 -21.40 53.00
CA GLY A 564 35.30 -22.76 53.44
C GLY A 564 36.09 -23.83 52.72
N SER A 565 37.19 -24.25 53.34
CA SER A 565 38.01 -25.42 53.04
C SER A 565 37.27 -26.77 53.16
N ASP A 566 37.94 -27.82 52.66
CA ASP A 566 37.75 -29.26 52.93
C ASP A 566 36.68 -29.94 52.04
N GLY A 567 36.90 -31.07 51.37
CA GLY A 567 37.98 -32.05 51.33
C GLY A 567 37.50 -33.25 50.51
N THR A 568 38.46 -34.03 49.99
CA THR A 568 38.41 -35.48 49.70
C THR A 568 37.52 -36.08 48.58
N GLU A 569 38.05 -37.21 48.08
CA GLU A 569 37.47 -38.27 47.21
C GLU A 569 37.51 -38.04 45.69
N GLU A 570 37.95 -38.97 44.83
CA GLU A 570 38.63 -40.26 44.97
C GLU A 570 39.02 -40.70 43.53
N LYS A 571 40.20 -41.33 43.39
CA LYS A 571 40.75 -42.10 42.24
C LYS A 571 41.21 -41.41 40.97
#